data_AF-A0A4Q2DVB8-F1
#
_entry.id   AF-A0A4Q2DVB8-F1
#
_cell.length_a   1.000
_cell.length_b   1.000
_cell.length_c   1.000
_cell.angle_alpha   90.00
_cell.angle_beta   90.00
_cell.angle_gamma   90.00
#
_symmetry.space_group_name_H-M   'P 1'
#
loop_
_entity.id
_entity.type
_entity.pdbx_description
1 polymer ?
#
loop_
_entity_poly.entity_id
_entity_poly.type
_entity_poly.pdbx_seq_one_letter_code
_entity_poly.pdbx_strand_id
1 'polypeptide(L)'
;MVRRDFRTIRSEVEDMVLQTVDSTLGHNFIALVSRPLAPHGSGSHLQIYHMLTNILPFSPHSEYWWMKLGRPFASMLDTSNYALQTQCRFLCFFYHSIIRLMPPQDSPRSGSVMTIDGSPVELSWVLPQTCDSPGLGSAPHSVRQRRQVRFAIEPMHPVSGKLLKGSAVLDYLTSPDGGNLGMVTTADDCMAWRKKTESFLFPGTEDNSEIPDGSRFFVGTYTSRFISSDAVTNVS
;
A
#
# COMPACT_ATOMS: atom_id res chain seq x y z
N MET A 1 -3.34 11.83 50.31
CA MET A 1 -2.61 11.97 49.04
C MET A 1 -3.27 11.06 48.02
N VAL A 2 -4.20 11.60 47.23
CA VAL A 2 -4.99 10.82 46.26
C VAL A 2 -4.15 10.64 44.99
N ARG A 3 -3.73 9.41 44.69
CA ARG A 3 -3.20 9.05 43.36
C ARG A 3 -4.35 9.26 42.37
N ARG A 4 -4.28 10.32 41.57
CA ARG A 4 -5.12 10.43 40.37
C ARG A 4 -4.58 9.40 39.38
N ASP A 5 -5.35 8.33 39.18
CA ASP A 5 -5.19 7.46 38.02
C ASP A 5 -5.45 8.32 36.78
N PHE A 6 -4.37 8.76 36.13
CA PHE A 6 -4.44 9.29 34.77
C PHE A 6 -4.73 8.12 33.84
N ARG A 7 -6.01 7.76 33.71
CA ARG A 7 -6.46 7.01 32.54
C ARG A 7 -6.24 7.93 31.35
N THR A 8 -5.21 7.65 30.56
CA THR A 8 -4.99 8.31 29.28
C THR A 8 -6.24 8.10 28.43
N ILE A 9 -7.00 9.18 28.21
CA ILE A 9 -8.15 9.16 27.31
C ILE A 9 -7.57 9.01 25.91
N ARG A 10 -7.77 7.83 25.29
CA ARG A 10 -7.42 7.61 23.89
C ARG A 10 -8.35 8.42 23.00
N SER A 11 -7.82 8.90 21.87
CA SER A 11 -8.64 9.60 20.88
C SER A 11 -9.42 8.60 20.02
N GLU A 12 -10.58 8.99 19.48
CA GLU A 12 -11.36 8.15 18.56
C GLU A 12 -10.55 7.72 17.32
N VAL A 13 -9.64 8.59 16.85
CA VAL A 13 -8.74 8.28 15.73
C VAL A 13 -7.73 7.21 16.11
N GLU A 14 -7.19 7.26 17.33
CA GLU A 14 -6.25 6.26 17.83
C GLU A 14 -6.92 4.88 17.94
N ASP A 15 -8.12 4.81 18.50
CA ASP A 15 -8.88 3.56 18.58
C ASP A 15 -9.20 3.00 17.19
N MET A 16 -9.56 3.87 16.23
CA MET A 16 -9.76 3.48 14.83
C MET A 16 -8.48 2.92 14.18
N VAL A 17 -7.32 3.56 14.42
CA VAL A 17 -6.03 3.07 13.91
C VAL A 17 -5.70 1.71 14.50
N LEU A 18 -5.82 1.55 15.82
CA LEU A 18 -5.54 0.28 16.49
C LEU A 18 -6.46 -0.84 15.99
N GLN A 19 -7.76 -0.58 15.85
CA GLN A 19 -8.71 -1.55 15.31
C GLN A 19 -8.41 -1.90 13.85
N THR A 20 -8.01 -0.90 13.04
CA THR A 20 -7.67 -1.13 11.62
C THR A 20 -6.39 -1.96 11.51
N VAL A 21 -5.37 -1.68 12.33
CA VAL A 21 -4.12 -2.45 12.36
C VAL A 21 -4.38 -3.88 12.82
N ASP A 22 -5.17 -4.07 13.88
CA ASP A 22 -5.55 -5.39 14.39
C ASP A 22 -6.28 -6.22 13.32
N SER A 23 -7.29 -5.64 12.67
CA SER A 23 -8.06 -6.34 11.63
C SER A 23 -7.28 -6.59 10.34
N THR A 24 -6.27 -5.76 10.02
CA THR A 24 -5.52 -5.87 8.77
C THR A 24 -4.26 -6.72 8.92
N LEU A 25 -3.46 -6.47 9.96
CA LEU A 25 -2.16 -7.12 10.19
C LEU A 25 -2.22 -8.24 11.24
N GLY A 26 -3.30 -8.33 12.00
CA GLY A 26 -3.49 -9.30 13.08
C GLY A 26 -2.99 -8.79 14.43
N HIS A 27 -3.59 -9.32 15.50
CA HIS A 27 -3.37 -8.90 16.89
C HIS A 27 -1.92 -8.98 17.38
N ASN A 28 -1.11 -9.88 16.81
CA ASN A 28 0.29 -10.04 17.20
C ASN A 28 1.17 -8.84 16.82
N PHE A 29 0.75 -7.99 15.88
CA PHE A 29 1.52 -6.81 15.47
C PHE A 29 1.50 -5.70 16.53
N ILE A 30 0.40 -5.53 17.26
CA ILE A 30 0.24 -4.44 18.24
C ILE A 30 1.00 -4.72 19.54
N ALA A 31 1.09 -6.00 19.94
CA ALA A 31 1.71 -6.40 21.20
C ALA A 31 3.23 -6.13 21.26
N LEU A 32 3.88 -5.90 20.11
CA LEU A 32 5.34 -5.75 20.02
C LEU A 32 5.83 -4.31 20.29
N VAL A 33 4.95 -3.32 20.33
CA VAL A 33 5.37 -1.90 20.36
C VAL A 33 4.83 -1.17 21.59
N SER A 34 5.56 -1.30 22.70
CA SER A 34 5.27 -0.61 23.97
C SER A 34 5.75 0.85 24.00
N ARG A 35 5.70 1.58 22.87
CA ARG A 35 6.05 3.01 22.86
C ARG A 35 4.80 3.86 23.10
N PRO A 36 4.83 4.80 24.07
CA PRO A 36 3.78 5.78 24.21
C PRO A 36 3.64 6.58 22.91
N LEU A 37 2.42 6.65 22.38
CA LEU A 37 2.12 7.54 21.26
C LEU A 37 2.45 8.98 21.68
N ALA A 38 3.32 9.64 20.91
CA ALA A 38 3.57 11.06 21.14
C ALA A 38 2.26 11.83 20.93
N PRO A 39 1.95 12.84 21.77
CA PRO A 39 0.79 13.68 21.55
C PRO A 39 0.99 14.45 20.25
N HIS A 40 0.33 13.98 19.19
CA HIS A 40 0.23 14.72 17.94
C HIS A 40 -0.95 15.68 18.06
N GLY A 41 -0.72 16.95 17.74
CA GLY A 41 -1.79 17.95 17.74
C GLY A 41 -2.93 17.50 16.82
N SER A 42 -4.16 17.56 17.33
CA SER A 42 -5.37 17.33 16.54
C SER A 42 -5.32 18.22 15.29
N GLY A 43 -5.29 17.61 14.10
CA GLY A 43 -5.20 18.34 12.83
C GLY A 43 -3.80 18.36 12.18
N SER A 44 -2.83 17.60 12.69
CA SER A 44 -1.59 17.39 11.95
C SER A 44 -1.86 16.69 10.62
N HIS A 45 -1.48 17.34 9.51
CA HIS A 45 -1.33 16.66 8.23
C HIS A 45 -0.52 15.37 8.46
N LEU A 46 -0.96 14.26 7.86
CA LEU A 46 -0.32 12.93 8.00
C LEU A 46 -0.47 12.25 9.37
N GLN A 47 -1.49 12.58 10.17
CA GLN A 47 -1.69 11.95 11.50
C GLN A 47 -1.65 10.41 11.47
N ILE A 48 -2.20 9.78 10.43
CA ILE A 48 -2.22 8.31 10.29
C ILE A 48 -0.81 7.76 10.10
N TYR A 49 0.01 8.41 9.26
CA TYR A 49 1.40 8.01 9.07
C TYR A 49 2.18 8.09 10.39
N HIS A 50 1.99 9.15 11.17
CA HIS A 50 2.67 9.32 12.46
C HIS A 50 2.24 8.27 13.48
N MET A 51 0.94 8.01 13.61
CA MET A 51 0.44 6.96 14.50
C MET A 51 0.99 5.58 14.10
N LEU A 52 0.93 5.22 12.81
CA LEU A 52 1.47 3.96 12.31
C LEU A 52 2.99 3.84 12.54
N THR A 53 3.75 4.91 12.31
CA THR A 53 5.20 4.93 12.56
C THR A 53 5.53 4.64 14.03
N ASN A 54 4.64 5.00 14.96
CA ASN A 54 4.86 4.77 16.38
C ASN A 54 4.46 3.36 16.85
N ILE A 55 3.56 2.67 16.16
CA ILE A 55 3.00 1.37 16.60
C ILE A 55 3.43 0.18 15.75
N LEU A 56 3.93 0.40 14.53
CA LEU A 56 4.39 -0.69 13.68
C LEU A 56 5.81 -1.12 14.08
N PRO A 57 6.11 -2.42 14.07
CA PRO A 57 7.46 -2.90 14.35
C PRO A 57 8.35 -2.68 13.13
N PHE A 58 9.52 -2.06 13.26
CA PHE A 58 10.42 -1.87 12.12
C PHE A 58 11.72 -2.66 12.26
N SER A 59 12.02 -3.47 11.25
CA SER A 59 13.40 -3.87 10.92
C SER A 59 14.13 -2.72 10.21
N PRO A 60 15.48 -2.71 10.16
CA PRO A 60 16.23 -1.67 9.44
C PRO A 60 15.77 -1.50 7.98
N HIS A 61 15.56 -2.62 7.27
CA HIS A 61 15.06 -2.62 5.89
C HIS A 61 13.69 -1.94 5.78
N SER A 62 12.73 -2.34 6.62
CA SER A 62 11.39 -1.76 6.59
C SER A 62 11.37 -0.30 7.05
N GLU A 63 12.22 0.08 8.00
CA GLU A 63 12.34 1.45 8.49
C GLU A 63 12.85 2.37 7.37
N TYR A 64 13.91 1.97 6.67
CA TYR A 64 14.48 2.72 5.57
C TYR A 64 13.44 3.02 4.49
N TRP A 65 12.76 1.99 3.99
CA TRP A 65 11.76 2.16 2.94
C TRP A 65 10.50 2.86 3.42
N TRP A 66 10.09 2.67 4.67
CA TRP A 66 8.95 3.38 5.27
C TRP A 66 9.21 4.87 5.37
N MET A 67 10.39 5.28 5.85
CA MET A 67 10.77 6.69 5.91
C MET A 67 10.88 7.32 4.53
N LYS A 68 11.40 6.56 3.55
CA LYS A 68 11.57 7.03 2.17
C LYS A 68 10.25 7.16 1.40
N LEU A 69 9.32 6.22 1.58
CA LEU A 69 8.13 6.08 0.72
C LEU A 69 6.80 6.24 1.45
N GLY A 70 6.73 5.83 2.72
CA GLY A 70 5.50 5.88 3.52
C GLY A 70 5.00 7.31 3.70
N ARG A 71 5.88 8.27 3.98
CA ARG A 71 5.50 9.68 4.16
C ARG A 71 5.00 10.33 2.87
N PRO A 72 5.71 10.24 1.71
CA PRO A 72 5.15 10.71 0.44
C PRO A 72 3.82 10.06 0.08
N PHE A 73 3.69 8.74 0.26
CA PHE A 73 2.46 8.03 -0.04
C PHE A 73 1.29 8.49 0.85
N ALA A 74 1.52 8.64 2.16
CA ALA A 74 0.54 9.20 3.08
C ALA A 74 0.10 10.63 2.68
N SER A 75 1.05 11.46 2.26
CA SER A 75 0.76 12.82 1.78
C SER A 75 -0.12 12.82 0.54
N MET A 76 0.10 11.89 -0.39
CA MET A 76 -0.74 11.74 -1.57
C MET A 76 -2.16 11.29 -1.22
N LEU A 77 -2.32 10.39 -0.25
CA LEU A 77 -3.63 9.95 0.24
C LEU A 77 -4.39 11.08 0.96
N ASP A 78 -3.69 11.84 1.82
CA ASP A 78 -4.24 13.00 2.53
C ASP A 78 -4.68 14.09 1.55
N THR A 79 -3.80 14.48 0.63
CA THR A 79 -4.08 15.49 -0.43
C THR A 79 -5.23 15.06 -1.33
N SER A 80 -5.42 13.76 -1.53
CA SER A 80 -6.51 13.21 -2.34
C SER A 80 -7.82 13.05 -1.56
N ASN A 81 -7.86 13.46 -0.29
CA ASN A 81 -9.02 13.40 0.60
C ASN A 81 -9.55 11.98 0.81
N TYR A 82 -8.66 11.00 0.96
CA TYR A 82 -9.05 9.66 1.40
C TYR A 82 -9.50 9.72 2.87
N ALA A 83 -10.55 8.97 3.22
CA ALA A 83 -10.99 8.85 4.61
C ALA A 83 -9.86 8.26 5.47
N LEU A 84 -9.73 8.70 6.73
CA LEU A 84 -8.64 8.31 7.62
C LEU A 84 -8.47 6.79 7.76
N GLN A 85 -9.58 6.06 7.89
CA GLN A 85 -9.57 4.60 7.92
C GLN A 85 -9.02 3.99 6.63
N THR A 86 -9.40 4.55 5.47
CA THR A 86 -8.88 4.13 4.17
C THR A 86 -7.39 4.44 4.04
N GLN A 87 -6.93 5.61 4.51
CA GLN A 87 -5.51 5.93 4.57
C GLN A 87 -4.75 4.90 5.42
N CYS A 88 -5.30 4.54 6.58
CA CYS A 88 -4.71 3.56 7.50
C CYS A 88 -4.59 2.18 6.85
N ARG A 89 -5.63 1.69 6.18
CA ARG A 89 -5.61 0.41 5.45
C ARG A 89 -4.57 0.40 4.34
N PHE A 90 -4.53 1.43 3.49
CA PHE A 90 -3.54 1.50 2.42
C PHE A 90 -2.12 1.59 2.95
N LEU A 91 -1.89 2.32 4.05
CA LEU A 91 -0.57 2.41 4.67
C LEU A 91 -0.15 1.09 5.33
N CYS A 92 -1.07 0.34 5.95
CA CYS A 92 -0.79 -1.01 6.46
C CYS A 92 -0.42 -1.98 5.33
N PHE A 93 -1.18 -1.95 4.23
CA PHE A 93 -0.86 -2.73 3.03
C PHE A 93 0.47 -2.34 2.40
N PHE A 94 0.76 -1.04 2.31
CA PHE A 94 2.03 -0.58 1.79
C PHE A 94 3.21 -1.04 2.67
N TYR A 95 3.06 -0.89 3.98
CA TYR A 95 4.06 -1.31 4.96
C TYR A 95 4.33 -2.81 4.92
N HIS A 96 3.29 -3.64 4.95
CA HIS A 96 3.45 -5.09 5.06
C HIS A 96 3.74 -5.74 3.71
N SER A 97 3.03 -5.34 2.66
CA SER A 97 3.03 -6.06 1.39
C SER A 97 4.06 -5.51 0.42
N ILE A 98 4.21 -4.18 0.35
CA ILE A 98 5.02 -3.52 -0.69
C ILE A 98 6.47 -3.35 -0.26
N ILE A 99 6.72 -2.89 0.97
CA ILE A 99 8.08 -2.70 1.48
C ILE A 99 8.90 -4.01 1.49
N ARG A 100 8.24 -5.15 1.67
CA ARG A 100 8.89 -6.48 1.61
C ARG A 100 9.42 -6.85 0.22
N LEU A 101 8.94 -6.17 -0.83
CA LEU A 101 9.38 -6.36 -2.21
C LEU A 101 10.39 -5.31 -2.66
N MET A 102 10.87 -4.47 -1.73
CA MET A 102 11.92 -3.49 -2.02
C MET A 102 13.30 -4.12 -1.87
N PRO A 103 14.31 -3.67 -2.65
CA PRO A 103 15.67 -4.20 -2.56
C PRO A 103 16.36 -3.81 -1.25
N PRO A 104 17.50 -4.45 -0.90
CA PRO A 104 18.29 -4.08 0.27
C PRO A 104 18.60 -2.58 0.31
N GLN A 105 18.47 -1.98 1.50
CA GLN A 105 18.73 -0.54 1.70
C GLN A 105 20.15 -0.11 1.27
N ASP A 106 21.13 -1.01 1.39
CA ASP A 106 22.54 -0.76 1.10
C ASP A 106 22.92 -1.15 -0.35
N SER A 107 21.93 -1.52 -1.18
CA SER A 107 22.19 -1.89 -2.57
C SER A 107 22.63 -0.66 -3.37
N PRO A 108 23.83 -0.67 -3.99
CA PRO A 108 24.36 0.46 -4.74
C PRO A 108 23.56 0.63 -6.04
N ARG A 109 22.48 1.44 -5.99
CA ARG A 109 21.47 1.62 -7.05
C ARG A 109 20.89 0.30 -7.53
N SER A 110 19.58 0.12 -7.36
CA SER A 110 18.86 -1.11 -7.71
C SER A 110 18.99 -1.56 -9.19
N GLY A 111 19.63 -0.78 -10.05
CA GLY A 111 19.65 -1.00 -11.49
C GLY A 111 18.26 -0.97 -12.10
N SER A 112 17.27 -0.44 -11.36
CA SER A 112 15.90 -0.26 -11.81
C SER A 112 15.89 0.66 -13.02
N VAL A 113 15.07 0.31 -13.99
CA VAL A 113 14.78 1.16 -15.15
C VAL A 113 13.41 1.81 -15.04
N MET A 114 12.73 1.67 -13.90
CA MET A 114 11.40 2.22 -13.71
C MET A 114 11.40 3.75 -13.66
N THR A 115 12.42 4.34 -13.04
CA THR A 115 12.56 5.79 -12.92
C THR A 115 13.93 6.25 -13.41
N ILE A 116 14.04 7.52 -13.80
CA ILE A 116 15.29 8.09 -14.33
C ILE A 116 16.43 8.10 -13.31
N ASP A 117 16.12 8.15 -12.02
CA ASP A 117 17.09 8.11 -10.92
C ASP A 117 17.44 6.67 -10.48
N GLY A 118 16.84 5.66 -11.11
CA GLY A 118 17.06 4.25 -10.79
C GLY A 118 16.38 3.76 -9.51
N SER A 119 15.31 4.45 -9.10
CA SER A 119 14.45 4.04 -7.98
C SER A 119 13.51 2.89 -8.42
N PRO A 120 13.31 1.86 -7.57
CA PRO A 120 12.45 0.72 -7.88
C PRO A 120 10.97 0.98 -7.54
N VAL A 121 10.60 2.24 -7.29
CA VAL A 121 9.25 2.66 -6.89
C VAL A 121 8.88 3.99 -7.53
N GLU A 122 7.66 4.10 -8.02
CA GLU A 122 7.06 5.33 -8.52
C GLU A 122 5.70 5.55 -7.84
N LEU A 123 5.45 6.77 -7.38
CA LEU A 123 4.14 7.20 -6.87
C LEU A 123 3.53 8.21 -7.84
N SER A 124 2.26 8.01 -8.20
CA SER A 124 1.58 8.92 -9.14
C SER A 124 0.12 9.16 -8.78
N TRP A 125 -0.44 10.26 -9.28
CA TRP A 125 -1.88 10.53 -9.22
C TRP A 125 -2.52 10.21 -10.57
N VAL A 126 -3.70 9.60 -10.53
CA VAL A 126 -4.63 9.63 -11.67
C VAL A 126 -5.50 10.86 -11.50
N LEU A 127 -5.33 11.81 -12.42
CA LEU A 127 -6.21 12.96 -12.49
C LEU A 127 -7.57 12.48 -13.03
N PRO A 128 -8.69 12.91 -12.41
CA PRO A 128 -9.99 12.59 -12.93
C PRO A 128 -10.14 13.16 -14.35
N GLN A 129 -10.64 12.35 -15.29
CA GLN A 129 -10.99 12.85 -16.60
C GLN A 129 -12.18 13.79 -16.43
N THR A 130 -12.04 15.04 -16.85
CA THR A 130 -13.20 15.90 -17.04
C THR A 130 -13.99 15.33 -18.21
N CYS A 131 -15.08 14.61 -17.92
CA CYS A 131 -16.08 14.34 -18.93
C CYS A 131 -16.78 15.66 -19.25
N ASP A 132 -16.11 16.51 -20.03
CA ASP A 132 -16.77 17.57 -20.78
C ASP A 132 -17.48 16.90 -21.94
N SER A 133 -18.60 16.23 -21.67
CA SER A 133 -19.56 15.91 -22.73
C SER A 133 -20.06 17.24 -23.28
N PRO A 134 -19.71 17.64 -24.51
CA PRO A 134 -20.14 18.91 -25.06
C PRO A 134 -21.59 18.72 -25.53
N GLY A 135 -22.57 18.89 -24.64
CA GLY A 135 -23.97 18.79 -25.05
C GLY A 135 -25.04 18.79 -23.98
N LEU A 136 -24.74 18.52 -22.70
CA LEU A 136 -25.76 18.53 -21.64
C LEU A 136 -25.25 19.34 -20.46
N GLY A 137 -26.08 20.31 -20.03
CA GLY A 137 -25.74 21.44 -19.17
C GLY A 137 -24.73 21.15 -18.07
N SER A 138 -23.77 22.07 -17.95
CA SER A 138 -22.76 22.14 -16.90
C SER A 138 -23.36 21.78 -15.54
N ALA A 139 -23.09 20.56 -15.07
CA ALA A 139 -23.41 20.19 -13.70
C ALA A 139 -22.68 21.17 -12.76
N PRO A 140 -23.32 21.64 -11.69
CA PRO A 140 -22.74 22.63 -10.79
C PRO A 140 -21.39 22.13 -10.24
N HIS A 141 -20.48 23.08 -10.02
CA HIS A 141 -19.09 22.97 -9.55
C HIS A 141 -18.83 22.18 -8.23
N SER A 142 -19.71 21.30 -7.77
CA SER A 142 -19.75 20.89 -6.36
C SER A 142 -19.18 19.52 -6.00
N VAL A 143 -18.57 18.75 -6.91
CA VAL A 143 -17.79 17.57 -6.50
C VAL A 143 -16.46 17.53 -7.23
N ARG A 144 -15.42 18.12 -6.62
CA ARG A 144 -14.03 17.83 -7.01
C ARG A 144 -13.86 16.32 -6.96
N GLN A 145 -13.77 15.69 -8.13
CA GLN A 145 -13.51 14.26 -8.20
C GLN A 145 -12.16 14.01 -7.52
N ARG A 146 -12.14 13.06 -6.56
CA ARG A 146 -10.93 12.72 -5.82
C ARG A 146 -9.91 12.14 -6.79
N ARG A 147 -8.66 12.61 -6.69
CA ARG A 147 -7.53 12.02 -7.42
C ARG A 147 -7.35 10.60 -6.90
N GLN A 148 -7.13 9.64 -7.81
CA GLN A 148 -6.72 8.31 -7.36
C GLN A 148 -5.22 8.32 -7.13
N VAL A 149 -4.78 7.67 -6.07
CA VAL A 149 -3.35 7.44 -5.83
C VAL A 149 -2.96 6.10 -6.45
N ARG A 150 -1.82 6.08 -7.13
CA ARG A 150 -1.17 4.89 -7.67
C ARG A 150 0.22 4.76 -7.09
N PHE A 151 0.66 3.52 -6.98
CA PHE A 151 2.08 3.22 -6.87
C PHE A 151 2.43 2.10 -7.85
N ALA A 152 3.63 2.17 -8.40
CA ALA A 152 4.23 1.11 -9.19
C ALA A 152 5.57 0.73 -8.56
N ILE A 153 5.90 -0.56 -8.61
CA ILE A 153 7.16 -1.09 -8.13
C ILE A 153 7.81 -1.99 -9.17
N GLU A 154 9.12 -2.03 -9.15
CA GLU A 154 9.93 -3.11 -9.68
C GLU A 154 10.29 -4.05 -8.51
N PRO A 155 9.60 -5.20 -8.35
CA PRO A 155 9.77 -6.06 -7.19
C PRO A 155 11.15 -6.73 -7.18
N MET A 156 11.81 -6.69 -6.03
CA MET A 156 13.13 -7.27 -5.82
C MET A 156 13.15 -8.05 -4.51
N HIS A 157 14.01 -9.07 -4.46
CA HIS A 157 14.24 -9.83 -3.24
C HIS A 157 14.93 -8.93 -2.19
N PRO A 158 14.40 -8.81 -0.96
CA PRO A 158 14.86 -7.82 0.02
C PRO A 158 16.27 -8.07 0.57
N VAL A 159 16.83 -9.26 0.34
CA VAL A 159 18.18 -9.64 0.76
C VAL A 159 19.20 -9.64 -0.40
N SER A 160 18.89 -10.31 -1.51
CA SER A 160 19.81 -10.42 -2.64
C SER A 160 19.74 -9.24 -3.62
N GLY A 161 18.65 -8.44 -3.58
CA GLY A 161 18.40 -7.38 -4.55
C GLY A 161 18.05 -7.88 -5.95
N LYS A 162 17.91 -9.19 -6.14
CA LYS A 162 17.59 -9.77 -7.43
C LYS A 162 16.13 -9.55 -7.80
N LEU A 163 15.88 -9.42 -9.10
CA LEU A 163 14.56 -9.19 -9.66
C LEU A 163 13.68 -10.42 -9.52
N LEU A 164 12.44 -10.22 -9.08
CA LEU A 164 11.49 -11.30 -8.85
C LEU A 164 10.62 -11.55 -10.08
N LYS A 165 10.23 -12.81 -10.27
CA LYS A 165 9.26 -13.23 -11.28
C LYS A 165 7.88 -12.65 -11.04
N GLY A 166 7.24 -12.23 -12.13
CA GLY A 166 5.92 -11.63 -12.07
C GLY A 166 4.88 -12.57 -11.50
N SER A 167 4.90 -13.86 -11.89
CA SER A 167 3.97 -14.84 -11.35
C SER A 167 4.15 -15.04 -9.83
N ALA A 168 5.38 -15.11 -9.33
CA ALA A 168 5.66 -15.24 -7.90
C ALA A 168 5.24 -14.00 -7.10
N VAL A 169 5.48 -12.80 -7.64
CA VAL A 169 5.04 -11.55 -7.02
C VAL A 169 3.51 -11.46 -6.97
N LEU A 170 2.83 -11.81 -8.06
CA LEU A 170 1.37 -11.79 -8.13
C LEU A 170 0.76 -12.87 -7.22
N ASP A 171 1.37 -14.06 -7.13
CA ASP A 171 0.97 -15.11 -6.17
C ASP A 171 1.07 -14.57 -4.73
N TYR A 172 2.17 -13.91 -4.38
CA TYR A 172 2.33 -13.29 -3.06
C TYR A 172 1.27 -12.20 -2.78
N LEU A 173 1.10 -11.25 -3.70
CA LEU A 173 0.17 -10.11 -3.51
C LEU A 173 -1.30 -10.51 -3.47
N THR A 174 -1.65 -11.67 -4.04
CA THR A 174 -3.04 -12.18 -4.07
C THR A 174 -3.29 -13.24 -3.02
N SER A 175 -2.25 -13.90 -2.50
CA SER A 175 -2.39 -14.94 -1.47
C SER A 175 -2.97 -14.39 -0.16
N PRO A 176 -3.90 -15.13 0.49
CA PRO A 176 -4.43 -14.78 1.80
C PRO A 176 -3.32 -14.67 2.88
N ASP A 177 -2.33 -15.56 2.83
CA ASP A 177 -1.27 -15.67 3.84
C ASP A 177 -0.04 -14.80 3.55
N GLY A 178 0.07 -14.22 2.34
CA GLY A 178 1.23 -13.44 1.91
C GLY A 178 1.03 -11.94 2.12
N GLY A 179 0.51 -11.27 1.09
CA GLY A 179 0.47 -9.81 1.01
C GLY A 179 -0.90 -9.20 0.72
N ASN A 180 -1.98 -9.99 0.60
CA ASN A 180 -3.26 -9.45 0.18
C ASN A 180 -3.90 -8.53 1.23
N LEU A 181 -3.89 -8.93 2.51
CA LEU A 181 -4.54 -8.22 3.63
C LEU A 181 -6.00 -7.84 3.37
N GLY A 182 -6.70 -8.61 2.53
CA GLY A 182 -8.07 -8.32 2.10
C GLY A 182 -8.21 -7.09 1.18
N MET A 183 -7.11 -6.55 0.68
CA MET A 183 -7.08 -5.36 -0.19
C MET A 183 -7.07 -5.72 -1.68
N VAL A 184 -6.70 -6.94 -2.02
CA VAL A 184 -6.62 -7.43 -3.40
C VAL A 184 -7.68 -8.50 -3.60
N THR A 185 -8.68 -8.22 -4.43
CA THR A 185 -9.69 -9.21 -4.80
C THR A 185 -9.37 -9.76 -6.19
N THR A 186 -9.38 -11.09 -6.30
CA THR A 186 -9.21 -11.81 -7.57
C THR A 186 -10.39 -12.73 -7.77
N ALA A 187 -11.08 -12.61 -8.89
CA ALA A 187 -12.04 -13.61 -9.31
C ALA A 187 -11.33 -14.93 -9.65
N ASP A 188 -12.07 -16.03 -9.61
CA ASP A 188 -11.57 -17.33 -10.03
C ASP A 188 -10.98 -17.24 -11.45
N ASP A 189 -9.81 -17.86 -11.65
CA ASP A 189 -9.08 -17.93 -12.91
C ASP A 189 -8.52 -16.60 -13.49
N CYS A 190 -8.79 -15.43 -12.87
CA CYS A 190 -8.38 -14.13 -13.44
C CYS A 190 -6.85 -13.92 -13.51
N MET A 191 -6.09 -14.79 -12.84
CA MET A 191 -4.64 -14.76 -12.81
C MET A 191 -4.00 -15.88 -13.63
N ALA A 192 -4.73 -16.86 -14.19
CA ALA A 192 -4.12 -18.04 -14.83
C ALA A 192 -3.22 -17.70 -16.03
N TRP A 193 -3.44 -16.55 -16.66
CA TRP A 193 -2.57 -16.03 -17.71
C TRP A 193 -1.13 -15.79 -17.22
N ARG A 194 -0.91 -15.42 -15.94
CA ARG A 194 0.41 -14.97 -15.45
C ARG A 194 1.50 -16.03 -15.64
N LYS A 195 1.21 -17.29 -15.31
CA LYS A 195 2.16 -18.40 -15.43
C LYS A 195 2.37 -18.79 -16.90
N LYS A 196 1.30 -18.79 -17.70
CA LYS A 196 1.40 -19.04 -19.15
C LYS A 196 2.23 -17.99 -19.87
N THR A 197 2.01 -16.71 -19.57
CA THR A 197 2.80 -15.60 -20.11
C THR A 197 4.26 -15.73 -19.69
N GLU A 198 4.52 -16.06 -18.43
CA GLU A 198 5.89 -16.22 -17.95
C GLU A 198 6.61 -17.42 -18.59
N SER A 199 5.98 -18.59 -18.69
CA SER A 199 6.54 -19.75 -19.40
C SER A 199 6.79 -19.48 -20.88
N PHE A 200 5.96 -18.64 -21.51
CA PHE A 200 6.18 -18.21 -22.89
C PHE A 200 7.39 -17.28 -23.03
N LEU A 201 7.55 -16.31 -22.12
CA LEU A 201 8.65 -15.33 -22.16
C LEU A 201 9.99 -15.94 -21.70
N PHE A 202 9.96 -16.86 -20.73
CA PHE A 202 11.15 -17.42 -20.07
C PHE A 202 11.08 -18.96 -20.00
N PRO A 203 11.12 -19.65 -21.15
CA PRO A 203 10.98 -21.11 -21.18
C PRO A 203 12.09 -21.80 -20.40
N GLY A 204 11.76 -22.84 -19.62
CA GLY A 204 12.74 -23.64 -18.85
C GLY A 204 13.17 -23.02 -17.51
N THR A 205 12.43 -22.01 -17.01
CA THR A 205 12.73 -21.34 -15.73
C THR A 205 11.63 -21.55 -14.69
N GLU A 206 10.74 -22.51 -14.88
CA GLU A 206 9.48 -22.67 -14.14
C GLU A 206 9.69 -22.78 -12.62
N ASP A 207 10.78 -23.41 -12.18
CA ASP A 207 11.07 -23.64 -10.76
C ASP A 207 11.84 -22.51 -10.07
N ASN A 208 12.30 -21.48 -10.83
CA ASN A 208 13.00 -20.34 -10.27
C ASN A 208 12.00 -19.22 -9.88
N SER A 209 12.29 -18.46 -8.82
CA SER A 209 11.55 -17.27 -8.41
C SER A 209 12.15 -15.96 -8.93
N GLU A 210 13.33 -16.02 -9.54
CA GLU A 210 14.06 -14.89 -10.13
C GLU A 210 13.88 -14.85 -11.66
N ILE A 211 13.83 -13.65 -12.25
CA ILE A 211 13.78 -13.49 -13.71
C ILE A 211 15.20 -13.58 -14.33
N PRO A 212 15.33 -14.05 -15.59
CA PRO A 212 16.61 -14.06 -16.28
C PRO A 212 17.22 -12.66 -16.41
N ASP A 213 18.56 -12.58 -16.43
CA ASP A 213 19.29 -11.33 -16.59
C ASP A 213 18.80 -10.53 -17.81
N GLY A 214 18.61 -9.23 -17.63
CA GLY A 214 18.08 -8.32 -18.66
C GLY A 214 16.55 -8.27 -18.76
N SER A 215 15.83 -9.20 -18.13
CA SER A 215 14.36 -9.16 -18.05
C SER A 215 13.89 -8.24 -16.92
N ARG A 216 12.65 -7.75 -17.01
CA ARG A 216 12.06 -6.83 -16.04
C ARG A 216 10.59 -7.16 -15.81
N PHE A 217 10.12 -6.95 -14.59
CA PHE A 217 8.70 -7.03 -14.24
C PHE A 217 8.32 -5.85 -13.36
N PHE A 218 7.24 -5.18 -13.71
CA PHE A 218 6.69 -4.06 -12.95
C PHE A 218 5.25 -4.37 -12.59
N VAL A 219 4.86 -4.02 -11.37
CA VAL A 219 3.47 -4.12 -10.92
C VAL A 219 3.01 -2.78 -10.38
N GLY A 220 1.84 -2.35 -10.83
CA GLY A 220 1.18 -1.14 -10.38
C GLY A 220 -0.15 -1.45 -9.73
N THR A 221 -0.47 -0.70 -8.67
CA THR A 221 -1.81 -0.71 -8.09
C THR A 221 -2.45 0.66 -8.24
N TYR A 222 -3.77 0.68 -8.24
CA TYR A 222 -4.56 1.89 -8.17
C TYR A 222 -5.54 1.77 -7.00
N THR A 223 -5.70 2.87 -6.27
CA THR A 223 -6.67 2.96 -5.19
C THR A 223 -8.05 3.17 -5.79
N SER A 224 -8.77 2.07 -6.03
CA SER A 224 -10.17 2.14 -6.48
C SER A 224 -11.07 2.64 -5.35
N ARG A 225 -12.27 3.13 -5.70
CA ARG A 225 -13.28 3.43 -4.69
C ARG A 225 -13.68 2.10 -4.03
N PHE A 226 -13.53 2.00 -2.72
CA PHE A 226 -14.34 1.05 -1.95
C PHE A 226 -15.80 1.47 -2.13
N ILE A 227 -16.49 0.84 -3.07
CA ILE A 227 -17.95 0.85 -3.09
C ILE A 227 -18.32 -0.04 -1.91
N SER A 228 -18.90 0.54 -0.85
CA SER A 228 -19.45 -0.27 0.23
C SER A 228 -20.38 -1.32 -0.40
N SER A 229 -20.18 -2.59 -0.07
CA SER A 229 -21.03 -3.69 -0.51
C SER A 229 -22.49 -3.53 -0.08
N ASP A 230 -22.80 -2.54 0.77
CA ASP A 230 -24.16 -2.22 1.22
C ASP A 230 -25.05 -1.58 0.12
N ALA A 231 -24.52 -1.32 -1.08
CA ALA A 231 -25.28 -0.72 -2.17
C ALA A 231 -25.87 -1.72 -3.19
N VAL A 232 -25.69 -3.04 -3.02
CA VAL A 232 -26.12 -4.06 -4.02
C VAL A 232 -27.21 -5.01 -3.50
N THR A 233 -27.99 -4.60 -2.49
CA THR A 233 -29.26 -5.27 -2.18
C THR A 233 -30.34 -4.23 -1.94
N ASN A 234 -30.94 -3.73 -3.03
CA ASN A 234 -32.36 -3.42 -3.16
C ASN A 234 -32.59 -2.70 -4.50
N VAL A 235 -32.67 -3.48 -5.58
CA VAL A 235 -33.52 -3.12 -6.73
C VAL A 235 -34.22 -4.41 -7.18
N SER A 236 -35.48 -4.49 -6.74
CA SER A 236 -36.61 -5.32 -7.20
C SER A 236 -36.39 -6.81 -7.47
#